data_AF-A0A350QSF8-F1
#
_entry.id   AF-A0A350QSF8-F1
#
_cell.length_a   1.000
_cell.length_b   1.000
_cell.length_c   1.000
_cell.angle_alpha   90.00
_cell.angle_beta   90.00
_cell.angle_gamma   90.00
#
_symmetry.space_group_name_H-M   'P 1'
#
loop_
_entity.id
_entity.type
_entity.pdbx_description
1 polymer ?
#
loop_
_entity_poly.entity_id
_entity_poly.type
_entity_poly.pdbx_seq_one_letter_code
_entity_poly.pdbx_strand_id
1 'polypeptide(L)'
;DGDGDLDAFVANQYGSKAGCSIWINDGRAEFTRHTGLVSTPDCSAVTLGDLDGDGDLDAWISNRVSMAPDTVWFNDGNGGFTDSGQRLGQSVSMNTALADIDGDGDLDAFVANSDWSPSGPNIVWLNDGNGRFTFSGQRLGTGNSFDVAMGDIDGDGDLDAWIANLGGPNTIWLNDGNGIFTDSGQALGNAKSKSVALGDLDGDGDLDAWVANSSFGENPSHVWLNDGAGVFTDSGQALGPEALSRTVVLGDLDQDGDLDAFVACMGTKPNMVWLNDGAAVFTDSGQTIGESNTYGAALGDLNGDGRLDAWAANCSLPDQDQPNRIWFNGPADDTAKSSAETVPTSRRFSRTGTLLPDDRV
;
A
#
# COMPACT_ATOMS: atom_id res chain seq x y z
N ASP A 1 0.56 -11.11 16.35
CA ASP A 1 0.45 -10.99 17.83
C ASP A 1 1.63 -11.69 18.53
N GLY A 2 2.82 -11.63 17.92
CA GLY A 2 4.02 -12.32 18.42
C GLY A 2 4.05 -13.84 18.19
N ASP A 3 3.06 -14.44 17.52
CA ASP A 3 3.03 -15.88 17.24
C ASP A 3 3.92 -16.32 16.06
N GLY A 4 4.37 -15.36 15.24
CA GLY A 4 5.25 -15.56 14.10
C GLY A 4 4.54 -15.66 12.75
N ASP A 5 3.20 -15.61 12.76
CA ASP A 5 2.38 -15.65 11.55
C ASP A 5 1.98 -14.22 11.13
N LEU A 6 1.71 -14.03 9.84
CA LEU A 6 1.29 -12.71 9.32
C LEU A 6 -0.20 -12.47 9.61
N ASP A 7 -0.46 -11.45 10.44
CA ASP A 7 -1.78 -10.90 10.72
C ASP A 7 -2.18 -9.79 9.73
N ALA A 8 -3.46 -9.39 9.74
CA ALA A 8 -3.94 -8.30 8.89
C ALA A 8 -4.57 -7.16 9.68
N PHE A 9 -4.08 -5.94 9.46
CA PHE A 9 -4.70 -4.70 9.90
C PHE A 9 -5.40 -4.04 8.72
N VAL A 10 -6.73 -3.90 8.78
CA VAL A 10 -7.56 -3.39 7.68
C VAL A 10 -8.23 -2.08 8.08
N ALA A 11 -7.98 -1.04 7.28
CA ALA A 11 -8.68 0.23 7.37
C ALA A 11 -10.05 0.16 6.67
N ASN A 12 -11.11 0.60 7.33
CA ASN A 12 -12.48 0.56 6.81
C ASN A 12 -13.06 1.97 6.77
N GLN A 13 -13.48 2.40 5.57
CA GLN A 13 -14.08 3.72 5.33
C GLN A 13 -15.59 3.60 5.02
N TYR A 14 -16.39 4.50 5.59
CA TYR A 14 -17.84 4.72 5.35
C TYR A 14 -18.85 3.73 5.96
N GLY A 15 -19.81 4.30 6.71
CA GLY A 15 -21.17 3.77 6.91
C GLY A 15 -21.31 2.53 7.79
N SER A 16 -20.25 1.75 7.95
CA SER A 16 -20.19 0.69 8.93
C SER A 16 -19.90 1.30 10.29
N LYS A 17 -20.53 0.82 11.36
CA LYS A 17 -20.18 1.17 12.74
C LYS A 17 -18.83 0.54 13.17
N ALA A 18 -18.02 0.09 12.22
CA ALA A 18 -16.75 -0.58 12.45
C ALA A 18 -15.66 0.27 11.80
N GLY A 19 -14.86 0.94 12.63
CA GLY A 19 -13.60 1.53 12.18
C GLY A 19 -12.62 0.43 11.72
N CYS A 20 -11.34 0.67 11.96
CA CYS A 20 -10.28 -0.29 11.67
C CYS A 20 -10.55 -1.66 12.33
N SER A 21 -10.07 -2.72 11.69
CA SER A 21 -10.20 -4.10 12.16
C SER A 21 -8.86 -4.82 12.06
N ILE A 22 -8.52 -5.56 13.11
CA ILE A 22 -7.39 -6.48 13.12
C ILE A 22 -7.93 -7.90 12.96
N TRP A 23 -7.22 -8.71 12.20
CA TRP A 23 -7.51 -10.10 11.93
C TRP A 23 -6.27 -10.92 12.25
N ILE A 24 -6.43 -11.88 13.18
CA ILE A 24 -5.37 -12.77 13.64
C ILE A 24 -5.36 -14.02 12.77
N ASN A 25 -4.21 -14.34 12.21
CA ASN A 25 -3.96 -15.55 11.42
C ASN A 25 -3.55 -16.70 12.34
N ASP A 26 -3.92 -17.94 12.01
CA ASP A 26 -3.49 -19.14 12.74
C ASP A 26 -2.27 -19.85 12.08
N GLY A 27 -1.55 -19.13 11.23
CA GLY A 27 -0.46 -19.63 10.39
C GLY A 27 -0.88 -20.49 9.21
N ARG A 28 -2.19 -20.61 8.96
CA ARG A 28 -2.75 -21.35 7.82
C ARG A 28 -3.69 -20.50 6.99
N ALA A 29 -3.58 -19.19 7.12
CA ALA A 29 -4.44 -18.20 6.53
C ALA A 29 -5.93 -18.37 6.92
N GLU A 30 -6.20 -18.92 8.11
CA GLU A 30 -7.52 -18.81 8.74
C GLU A 30 -7.55 -17.60 9.68
N PHE A 31 -8.26 -16.55 9.26
CA PHE A 31 -8.28 -15.27 9.96
C PHE A 31 -9.48 -15.11 10.89
N THR A 32 -9.22 -14.69 12.13
CA THR A 32 -10.25 -14.37 13.13
C THR A 32 -10.17 -12.91 13.55
N ARG A 33 -11.31 -12.23 13.64
CA ARG A 33 -11.32 -10.80 13.99
C ARG A 33 -10.91 -10.59 15.45
N HIS A 34 -9.85 -9.82 15.69
CA HIS A 34 -9.45 -9.39 17.01
C HIS A 34 -10.43 -8.34 17.56
N THR A 35 -10.79 -8.46 18.84
CA THR A 35 -11.77 -7.56 19.51
C THR A 35 -11.12 -6.50 20.38
N GLY A 36 -9.78 -6.43 20.42
CA GLY A 36 -9.01 -5.52 21.26
C GLY A 36 -9.00 -4.05 20.81
N LEU A 37 -9.46 -3.74 19.58
CA LEU A 37 -9.61 -2.35 19.16
C LEU A 37 -10.82 -1.71 19.84
N VAL A 38 -10.54 -0.85 20.82
CA VAL A 38 -11.52 0.13 21.30
C VAL A 38 -11.89 0.99 20.10
N SER A 39 -13.21 1.07 19.80
CA SER A 39 -13.79 1.76 18.64
C SER A 39 -12.89 2.84 18.04
N THR A 40 -12.20 2.50 16.95
CA THR A 40 -11.41 3.48 16.22
C THR A 40 -12.37 4.42 15.47
N PRO A 41 -12.08 5.73 15.40
CA PRO A 41 -12.75 6.61 14.46
C PRO A 41 -12.56 6.09 13.02
N ASP A 42 -13.35 6.63 12.07
CA ASP A 42 -13.23 6.30 10.65
C ASP A 42 -11.75 6.34 10.21
N CYS A 43 -11.21 5.21 9.77
CA CYS A 43 -9.82 5.14 9.35
C CYS A 43 -9.75 4.89 7.85
N SER A 44 -8.89 5.65 7.18
CA SER A 44 -8.86 5.69 5.72
C SER A 44 -7.62 5.04 5.11
N ALA A 45 -6.52 5.05 5.84
CA ALA A 45 -5.35 4.20 5.61
C ALA A 45 -4.68 3.91 6.95
N VAL A 46 -3.91 2.81 6.99
CA VAL A 46 -3.09 2.41 8.12
C VAL A 46 -1.69 2.12 7.60
N THR A 47 -0.68 2.61 8.31
CA THR A 47 0.72 2.27 8.10
C THR A 47 1.26 1.73 9.42
N LEU A 48 1.97 0.61 9.37
CA LEU A 48 2.53 -0.05 10.55
C LEU A 48 4.04 0.15 10.63
N GLY A 49 4.56 0.30 11.84
CA GLY A 49 6.00 0.43 12.13
C GLY A 49 6.23 0.42 13.63
N ASP A 50 7.44 0.10 14.09
CA ASP A 50 7.82 0.24 15.49
C ASP A 50 8.06 1.74 15.79
N LEU A 51 7.08 2.40 16.42
CA LEU A 51 7.08 3.86 16.55
C LEU A 51 7.63 4.31 17.91
N ASP A 52 7.63 3.45 18.93
CA ASP A 52 8.19 3.76 20.25
C ASP A 52 9.42 2.93 20.64
N GLY A 53 9.95 2.13 19.71
CA GLY A 53 11.21 1.42 19.84
C GLY A 53 11.12 0.20 20.75
N ASP A 54 9.92 -0.32 21.00
CA ASP A 54 9.70 -1.48 21.86
C ASP A 54 9.78 -2.83 21.12
N GLY A 55 9.86 -2.79 19.78
CA GLY A 55 10.00 -3.93 18.89
C GLY A 55 8.67 -4.48 18.36
N ASP A 56 7.53 -3.93 18.77
CA ASP A 56 6.21 -4.30 18.27
C ASP A 56 5.73 -3.31 17.19
N LEU A 57 4.97 -3.80 16.21
CA LEU A 57 4.44 -2.92 15.16
C LEU A 57 3.26 -2.10 15.70
N ASP A 58 3.44 -0.79 15.78
CA ASP A 58 2.43 0.22 16.06
C ASP A 58 1.71 0.68 14.79
N ALA A 59 0.67 1.50 14.95
CA ALA A 59 -0.14 1.99 13.84
C ALA A 59 -0.20 3.51 13.76
N TRP A 60 0.16 4.04 12.58
CA TRP A 60 -0.23 5.36 12.12
C TRP A 60 -1.54 5.28 11.34
N ILE A 61 -2.56 6.01 11.77
CA ILE A 61 -3.87 6.04 11.12
C ILE A 61 -4.05 7.37 10.37
N SER A 62 -4.15 7.27 9.05
CA SER A 62 -4.44 8.40 8.17
C SER A 62 -5.96 8.63 8.04
N ASN A 63 -6.38 9.89 8.10
CA ASN A 63 -7.78 10.28 8.11
C ASN A 63 -8.17 11.12 6.89
N ARG A 64 -9.02 10.55 6.01
CA ARG A 64 -9.52 11.23 4.81
C ARG A 64 -10.88 11.93 5.03
N VAL A 65 -11.49 11.81 6.20
CA VAL A 65 -12.87 12.27 6.45
C VAL A 65 -12.88 13.53 7.31
N SER A 66 -13.59 14.56 6.86
CA SER A 66 -13.82 15.81 7.61
C SER A 66 -12.55 16.53 8.10
N MET A 67 -11.41 16.32 7.43
CA MET A 67 -10.11 16.89 7.83
C MET A 67 -9.75 16.52 9.28
N ALA A 68 -10.16 15.33 9.72
CA ALA A 68 -9.80 14.81 11.03
C ALA A 68 -8.28 14.61 11.11
N PRO A 69 -7.67 14.87 12.27
CA PRO A 69 -6.24 14.67 12.46
C PRO A 69 -5.87 13.19 12.36
N ASP A 70 -4.64 12.92 11.92
CA ASP A 70 -4.03 11.61 12.02
C ASP A 70 -3.74 11.26 13.48
N THR A 71 -3.68 9.95 13.76
CA THR A 71 -3.52 9.42 15.12
C THR A 71 -2.53 8.27 15.16
N VAL A 72 -1.80 8.17 16.25
CA VAL A 72 -0.82 7.09 16.50
C VAL A 72 -1.36 6.16 17.60
N TRP A 73 -1.22 4.86 17.40
CA TRP A 73 -1.71 3.82 18.29
C TRP A 73 -0.61 2.81 18.59
N PHE A 74 -0.32 2.61 19.88
CA PHE A 74 0.72 1.69 20.32
C PHE A 74 0.19 0.28 20.51
N ASN A 75 0.92 -0.71 20.00
CA ASN A 75 0.61 -2.12 20.13
C ASN A 75 1.25 -2.69 21.40
N ASP A 76 0.54 -3.57 22.11
CA ASP A 76 1.05 -4.23 23.32
C ASP A 76 1.78 -5.56 23.05
N GLY A 77 2.20 -5.78 21.81
CA GLY A 77 2.77 -7.02 21.27
C GLY A 77 1.78 -8.18 21.08
N ASN A 78 0.57 -8.07 21.64
CA ASN A 78 -0.46 -9.13 21.59
C ASN A 78 -1.65 -8.73 20.70
N GLY A 79 -1.47 -7.73 19.84
CA GLY A 79 -2.52 -7.21 18.95
C GLY A 79 -3.52 -6.28 19.65
N GLY A 80 -3.22 -5.84 20.87
CA GLY A 80 -3.96 -4.81 21.60
C GLY A 80 -3.40 -3.42 21.31
N PHE A 81 -4.20 -2.54 20.69
CA PHE A 81 -3.78 -1.19 20.31
C PHE A 81 -4.38 -0.12 21.23
N THR A 82 -3.56 0.83 21.68
CA THR A 82 -3.95 1.95 22.55
C THR A 82 -3.66 3.30 21.89
N ASP A 83 -4.65 4.20 21.85
CA ASP A 83 -4.51 5.56 21.33
C ASP A 83 -3.48 6.35 22.15
N SER A 84 -2.43 6.85 21.50
CA SER A 84 -1.41 7.72 22.11
C SER A 84 -1.96 9.08 22.56
N GLY A 85 -3.14 9.46 22.08
CA GLY A 85 -3.77 10.77 22.29
C GLY A 85 -3.27 11.86 21.35
N GLN A 86 -2.33 11.54 20.44
CA GLN A 86 -1.81 12.48 19.46
C GLN A 86 -2.83 12.78 18.37
N ARG A 87 -2.86 14.05 17.94
CA ARG A 87 -3.76 14.56 16.90
C ARG A 87 -2.92 15.37 15.93
N LEU A 88 -2.53 14.75 14.82
CA LEU A 88 -1.48 15.21 13.93
C LEU A 88 -2.09 15.77 12.64
N GLY A 89 -1.89 17.06 12.40
CA GLY A 89 -2.40 17.74 11.20
C GLY A 89 -3.92 17.99 11.21
N GLN A 90 -4.39 18.63 10.14
CA GLN A 90 -5.81 18.97 9.90
C GLN A 90 -6.11 18.94 8.39
N SER A 91 -5.50 18.02 7.65
CA SER A 91 -5.63 17.88 6.20
C SER A 91 -6.32 16.57 5.84
N VAL A 92 -6.69 16.38 4.57
CA VAL A 92 -7.19 15.09 4.10
C VAL A 92 -6.00 14.19 3.80
N SER A 93 -5.51 13.48 4.82
CA SER A 93 -4.38 12.56 4.72
C SER A 93 -4.77 11.33 3.93
N MET A 94 -4.17 11.15 2.75
CA MET A 94 -4.46 10.01 1.90
C MET A 94 -3.64 8.80 2.35
N ASN A 95 -2.32 8.92 2.39
CA ASN A 95 -1.44 7.85 2.85
C ASN A 95 -0.24 8.39 3.63
N THR A 96 0.48 7.49 4.31
CA THR A 96 1.68 7.83 5.08
C THR A 96 2.76 6.79 4.81
N ALA A 97 4.00 7.24 4.61
CA ALA A 97 5.19 6.39 4.65
C ALA A 97 5.91 6.61 5.99
N LEU A 98 6.38 5.52 6.60
CA LEU A 98 7.20 5.54 7.81
C LEU A 98 8.64 5.17 7.45
N ALA A 99 9.60 5.97 7.89
CA ALA A 99 11.01 5.84 7.55
C ALA A 99 11.87 6.63 8.54
N ASP A 100 13.14 6.28 8.72
CA ASP A 100 14.12 7.12 9.41
C ASP A 100 14.50 8.29 8.49
N ILE A 101 13.85 9.44 8.66
CA ILE A 101 13.92 10.57 7.71
C ILE A 101 15.09 11.48 8.03
N ASP A 102 15.45 11.65 9.31
CA ASP A 102 16.54 12.51 9.73
C ASP A 102 17.80 11.76 10.24
N GLY A 103 17.83 10.44 10.08
CA GLY A 103 19.00 9.60 10.31
C GLY A 103 19.30 9.37 11.79
N ASP A 104 18.32 9.58 12.67
CA ASP A 104 18.46 9.41 14.12
C ASP A 104 18.18 7.97 14.59
N GLY A 105 17.66 7.13 13.69
CA GLY A 105 17.38 5.71 13.90
C GLY A 105 15.94 5.41 14.30
N ASP A 106 15.08 6.42 14.43
CA ASP A 106 13.67 6.27 14.79
C ASP A 106 12.76 6.45 13.56
N LEU A 107 11.62 5.77 13.52
CA LEU A 107 10.68 5.94 12.40
C LEU A 107 9.93 7.27 12.50
N ASP A 108 10.14 8.12 11.50
CA ASP A 108 9.40 9.35 11.20
C ASP A 108 8.23 9.09 10.26
N ALA A 109 7.43 10.13 9.98
CA ALA A 109 6.28 10.01 9.08
C ALA A 109 6.25 11.09 7.98
N PHE A 110 6.19 10.64 6.73
CA PHE A 110 5.85 11.49 5.57
C PHE A 110 4.39 11.26 5.20
N VAL A 111 3.55 12.29 5.34
CA VAL A 111 2.10 12.23 5.09
C VAL A 111 1.77 12.85 3.74
N ALA A 112 1.25 12.01 2.83
CA ALA A 112 0.68 12.43 1.56
C ALA A 112 -0.72 12.99 1.77
N ASN A 113 -0.86 14.31 1.62
CA ASN A 113 -2.12 15.00 1.76
C ASN A 113 -2.75 15.23 0.40
N SER A 114 -4.03 14.88 0.32
CA SER A 114 -4.90 15.48 -0.67
C SER A 114 -5.53 16.71 -0.07
N ASP A 115 -6.01 17.62 -0.90
CA ASP A 115 -7.21 18.35 -0.53
C ASP A 115 -8.08 18.48 -1.78
N TRP A 116 -9.37 18.23 -1.65
CA TRP A 116 -10.36 18.60 -2.66
C TRP A 116 -10.57 20.12 -2.62
N SER A 117 -9.54 20.86 -3.03
CA SER A 117 -9.42 22.32 -3.15
C SER A 117 -9.68 23.17 -1.87
N PRO A 118 -8.70 23.97 -1.41
CA PRO A 118 -7.34 24.10 -1.94
C PRO A 118 -6.44 22.94 -1.48
N SER A 119 -5.56 22.45 -2.37
CA SER A 119 -4.54 21.42 -2.12
C SER A 119 -3.76 21.64 -0.82
N GLY A 120 -3.65 20.61 -0.01
CA GLY A 120 -2.88 20.62 1.23
C GLY A 120 -1.46 20.17 0.92
N PRO A 121 -0.43 20.86 1.44
CA PRO A 121 0.93 20.38 1.27
C PRO A 121 1.10 19.04 1.99
N ASN A 122 2.01 18.22 1.48
CA ASN A 122 2.51 17.05 2.20
C ASN A 122 3.30 17.52 3.43
N ILE A 123 3.27 16.70 4.48
CA ILE A 123 3.79 17.07 5.80
C ILE A 123 4.73 15.98 6.31
N VAL A 124 5.87 16.40 6.85
CA VAL A 124 6.81 15.51 7.55
C VAL A 124 6.68 15.72 9.06
N TRP A 125 6.56 14.62 9.79
CA TRP A 125 6.55 14.58 11.25
C TRP A 125 7.76 13.80 11.74
N LEU A 126 8.52 14.41 12.66
CA LEU A 126 9.69 13.80 13.28
C LEU A 126 9.30 13.16 14.60
N ASN A 127 9.72 11.92 14.81
CA ASN A 127 9.56 11.15 16.03
C ASN A 127 10.68 11.50 17.03
N ASP A 128 10.49 11.19 18.31
CA ASP A 128 11.52 11.37 19.35
C ASP A 128 12.02 10.02 19.92
N GLY A 129 11.83 8.95 19.15
CA GLY A 129 12.11 7.56 19.52
C GLY A 129 11.19 6.96 20.57
N ASN A 130 10.20 7.70 21.06
CA ASN A 130 9.21 7.21 22.02
C ASN A 130 7.78 7.40 21.48
N GLY A 131 7.65 7.43 20.15
CA GLY A 131 6.40 7.57 19.43
C GLY A 131 5.75 8.94 19.52
N ARG A 132 6.48 10.00 19.94
CA ARG A 132 5.94 11.36 19.99
C ARG A 132 6.37 12.16 18.77
N PHE A 133 5.39 12.46 17.93
CA PHE A 133 5.61 13.13 16.66
C PHE A 133 5.50 14.66 16.77
N THR A 134 6.41 15.35 16.09
CA THR A 134 6.44 16.81 15.99
C THR A 134 6.53 17.26 14.55
N PHE A 135 5.86 18.37 14.22
CA PHE A 135 5.89 18.88 12.86
C PHE A 135 7.28 19.42 12.52
N SER A 136 7.90 18.90 11.46
CA SER A 136 9.23 19.31 10.98
C SER A 136 9.33 20.78 10.56
N GLY A 137 8.19 21.44 10.30
CA GLY A 137 8.15 22.79 9.73
C GLY A 137 7.94 22.80 8.21
N GLN A 138 8.03 21.66 7.54
CA GLN A 138 8.02 21.55 6.09
C GLN A 138 6.62 21.40 5.50
N ARG A 139 6.37 22.08 4.39
CA ARG A 139 5.13 21.98 3.62
C ARG A 139 5.50 21.72 2.18
N LEU A 140 5.38 20.47 1.76
CA LEU A 140 5.97 19.99 0.52
C LEU A 140 4.89 19.89 -0.56
N GLY A 141 5.07 20.65 -1.63
CA GLY A 141 4.20 20.65 -2.80
C GLY A 141 2.82 21.27 -2.56
N THR A 142 2.04 21.29 -3.64
CA THR A 142 0.63 21.73 -3.66
C THR A 142 -0.22 20.76 -4.49
N GLY A 143 0.23 19.52 -4.59
CA GLY A 143 -0.44 18.47 -5.37
C GLY A 143 -1.69 17.96 -4.67
N ASN A 144 -2.41 17.08 -5.38
CA ASN A 144 -3.46 16.25 -4.77
C ASN A 144 -2.84 14.87 -4.54
N SER A 145 -2.03 14.75 -3.50
CA SER A 145 -1.21 13.55 -3.28
C SER A 145 -2.05 12.41 -2.72
N PHE A 146 -1.95 11.24 -3.34
CA PHE A 146 -2.72 10.06 -2.98
C PHE A 146 -1.88 8.98 -2.32
N ASP A 147 -0.59 8.97 -2.62
CA ASP A 147 0.34 7.99 -2.11
C ASP A 147 1.75 8.57 -2.04
N VAL A 148 2.57 7.98 -1.18
CA VAL A 148 4.00 8.27 -1.03
C VAL A 148 4.74 6.95 -0.83
N ALA A 149 5.82 6.78 -1.59
CA ALA A 149 6.81 5.73 -1.35
C ALA A 149 8.16 6.40 -1.07
N MET A 150 8.95 5.80 -0.17
CA MET A 150 10.26 6.30 0.22
C MET A 150 11.35 5.28 -0.05
N GLY A 151 12.54 5.77 -0.37
CA GLY A 151 13.71 4.98 -0.75
C GLY A 151 14.87 5.88 -1.12
N ASP A 152 16.09 5.35 -1.16
CA ASP A 152 17.28 6.06 -1.67
C ASP A 152 17.16 6.15 -3.20
N ILE A 153 16.67 7.30 -3.70
CA ILE A 153 16.32 7.47 -5.11
C ILE A 153 17.52 7.98 -5.92
N ASP A 154 18.39 8.80 -5.33
CA ASP A 154 19.56 9.36 -6.02
C ASP A 154 20.91 8.74 -5.64
N GLY A 155 20.88 7.68 -4.81
CA GLY A 155 22.03 6.84 -4.49
C GLY A 155 22.99 7.48 -3.49
N ASP A 156 22.56 8.48 -2.74
CA ASP A 156 23.36 9.18 -1.74
C ASP A 156 23.30 8.54 -0.33
N GLY A 157 22.37 7.60 -0.15
CA GLY A 157 22.17 6.84 1.08
C GLY A 157 21.08 7.39 2.00
N ASP A 158 20.45 8.52 1.64
CA ASP A 158 19.36 9.13 2.39
C ASP A 158 18.00 8.75 1.78
N LEU A 159 16.96 8.64 2.61
CA LEU A 159 15.63 8.24 2.10
C LEU A 159 14.88 9.43 1.51
N ASP A 160 14.62 9.36 0.20
CA ASP A 160 13.85 10.31 -0.59
C ASP A 160 12.37 9.94 -0.64
N ALA A 161 11.54 10.81 -1.22
CA ALA A 161 10.10 10.58 -1.36
C ALA A 161 9.60 10.74 -2.80
N TRP A 162 8.95 9.69 -3.33
CA TRP A 162 8.14 9.74 -4.53
C TRP A 162 6.67 10.00 -4.19
N ILE A 163 6.08 11.01 -4.82
CA ILE A 163 4.68 11.41 -4.57
C ILE A 163 3.79 11.10 -5.77
N ALA A 164 2.79 10.23 -5.56
CA ALA A 164 1.76 9.96 -6.54
C ALA A 164 0.65 11.03 -6.46
N ASN A 165 0.47 11.81 -7.53
CA ASN A 165 -0.47 12.93 -7.57
C ASN A 165 -1.68 12.62 -8.46
N LEU A 166 -2.88 12.93 -7.97
CA LEU A 166 -4.11 12.74 -8.72
C LEU A 166 -4.32 13.84 -9.76
N GLY A 167 -4.01 13.54 -11.02
CA GLY A 167 -4.31 14.39 -12.18
C GLY A 167 -3.34 15.54 -12.38
N GLY A 168 -2.28 15.59 -11.58
CA GLY A 168 -1.08 16.41 -11.79
C GLY A 168 0.14 15.51 -12.00
N PRO A 169 1.32 16.08 -12.29
CA PRO A 169 2.55 15.29 -12.37
C PRO A 169 2.88 14.67 -11.02
N ASN A 170 3.41 13.45 -11.04
CA ASN A 170 4.11 12.88 -9.89
C ASN A 170 5.42 13.65 -9.69
N THR A 171 5.89 13.74 -8.45
CA THR A 171 7.06 14.54 -8.07
C THR A 171 7.96 13.77 -7.14
N ILE A 172 9.26 14.06 -7.19
CA ILE A 172 10.27 13.49 -6.30
C ILE A 172 10.81 14.60 -5.40
N TRP A 173 10.91 14.31 -4.12
CA TRP A 173 11.51 15.16 -3.10
C TRP A 173 12.76 14.48 -2.57
N LEU A 174 13.90 15.13 -2.77
CA LEU A 174 15.21 14.65 -2.34
C LEU A 174 15.47 15.10 -0.91
N ASN A 175 15.89 14.18 -0.04
CA ASN A 175 16.27 14.44 1.33
C ASN A 175 17.76 14.81 1.42
N ASP A 176 18.18 15.45 2.51
CA ASP A 176 19.59 15.80 2.76
C ASP A 176 20.21 15.02 3.93
N GLY A 177 19.55 13.91 4.30
CA GLY A 177 19.90 13.05 5.43
C GLY A 177 19.61 13.65 6.80
N ASN A 178 19.10 14.90 6.87
CA ASN A 178 18.67 15.55 8.11
C ASN A 178 17.16 15.87 8.06
N GLY A 179 16.45 15.15 7.20
CA GLY A 179 15.02 15.27 7.00
C GLY A 179 14.60 16.54 6.27
N ILE A 180 15.49 17.27 5.59
CA ILE A 180 15.12 18.48 4.83
C ILE A 180 14.95 18.13 3.35
N PHE A 181 13.71 18.25 2.87
CA PHE A 181 13.35 17.87 1.51
C PHE A 181 13.42 19.03 0.51
N THR A 182 13.96 18.75 -0.66
CA THR A 182 14.00 19.65 -1.83
C THR A 182 13.29 19.01 -3.03
N ASP A 183 12.44 19.77 -3.71
CA ASP A 183 11.80 19.32 -4.96
C ASP A 183 12.87 19.13 -6.05
N SER A 184 12.96 17.92 -6.61
CA SER A 184 13.85 17.60 -7.73
C SER A 184 13.54 18.43 -8.99
N GLY A 185 12.35 19.00 -9.09
CA GLY A 185 11.85 19.75 -10.24
C GLY A 185 11.36 18.87 -11.39
N GLN A 186 11.34 17.55 -11.20
CA GLN A 186 10.81 16.60 -12.18
C GLN A 186 9.27 16.63 -12.20
N ALA A 187 8.71 16.52 -13.40
CA ALA A 187 7.27 16.45 -13.62
C ALA A 187 6.94 15.15 -14.35
N LEU A 188 6.58 14.12 -13.59
CA LEU A 188 6.50 12.74 -14.07
C LEU A 188 5.05 12.39 -14.42
N GLY A 189 4.75 12.49 -15.71
CA GLY A 189 3.42 12.23 -16.26
C GLY A 189 2.39 13.30 -15.85
N ASN A 190 1.12 13.01 -16.08
CA ASN A 190 -0.02 13.83 -15.64
C ASN A 190 -1.29 13.00 -15.45
N ALA A 191 -1.09 11.70 -15.26
CA ALA A 191 -2.14 10.72 -15.07
C ALA A 191 -2.86 10.93 -13.73
N LYS A 192 -3.91 10.14 -13.50
CA LYS A 192 -4.61 10.13 -12.22
C LYS A 192 -3.98 9.09 -11.31
N SER A 193 -2.76 9.34 -10.87
CA SER A 193 -1.99 8.42 -10.03
C SER A 193 -2.65 8.23 -8.67
N LYS A 194 -2.73 6.97 -8.24
CA LYS A 194 -3.40 6.55 -7.00
C LYS A 194 -2.47 5.84 -6.04
N SER A 195 -1.46 5.16 -6.57
CA SER A 195 -0.47 4.46 -5.78
C SER A 195 0.85 4.39 -6.52
N VAL A 196 1.94 4.33 -5.76
CA VAL A 196 3.29 4.09 -6.26
C VAL A 196 3.95 3.01 -5.41
N ALA A 197 4.76 2.16 -6.05
CA ALA A 197 5.69 1.29 -5.37
C ALA A 197 7.08 1.47 -5.99
N LEU A 198 8.11 1.48 -5.14
CA LEU A 198 9.51 1.57 -5.55
C LEU A 198 10.18 0.19 -5.44
N GLY A 199 11.10 -0.10 -6.35
CA GLY A 199 11.91 -1.32 -6.35
C GLY A 199 12.83 -1.34 -7.56
N ASP A 200 13.89 -2.16 -7.52
CA ASP A 200 14.74 -2.42 -8.68
C ASP A 200 13.96 -3.29 -9.68
N LEU A 201 13.49 -2.71 -10.79
CA LEU A 201 12.62 -3.38 -11.75
C LEU A 201 13.38 -3.85 -12.99
N ASP A 202 14.57 -3.34 -13.28
CA ASP A 202 15.39 -3.76 -14.42
C ASP A 202 16.74 -4.40 -14.07
N GLY A 203 16.99 -4.61 -12.77
CA GLY A 203 18.12 -5.35 -12.24
C GLY A 203 19.43 -4.57 -12.27
N ASP A 204 19.40 -3.24 -12.41
CA ASP A 204 20.58 -2.38 -12.41
C ASP A 204 21.04 -1.95 -11.01
N GLY A 205 20.20 -2.18 -9.99
CA GLY A 205 20.46 -1.92 -8.59
C GLY A 205 19.90 -0.59 -8.07
N ASP A 206 19.29 0.22 -8.93
CA ASP A 206 18.68 1.49 -8.57
C ASP A 206 17.15 1.34 -8.38
N LEU A 207 16.54 2.22 -7.58
CA LEU A 207 15.09 2.15 -7.37
C LEU A 207 14.32 2.75 -8.54
N ASP A 208 13.52 1.93 -9.21
CA ASP A 208 12.51 2.32 -10.19
C ASP A 208 11.13 2.54 -9.55
N ALA A 209 10.17 3.04 -10.33
CA ALA A 209 8.80 3.27 -9.85
C ALA A 209 7.73 2.63 -10.73
N TRP A 210 6.86 1.82 -10.12
CA TRP A 210 5.56 1.46 -10.70
C TRP A 210 4.49 2.41 -10.20
N VAL A 211 3.76 3.05 -11.12
CA VAL A 211 2.67 3.97 -10.79
C VAL A 211 1.32 3.45 -11.27
N ALA A 212 0.44 3.16 -10.31
CA ALA A 212 -0.94 2.77 -10.56
C ALA A 212 -1.83 3.98 -10.86
N ASN A 213 -2.44 4.01 -12.04
CA ASN A 213 -3.29 5.12 -12.50
C ASN A 213 -4.77 4.74 -12.58
N SER A 214 -5.64 5.71 -12.28
CA SER A 214 -7.08 5.48 -12.15
C SER A 214 -7.91 6.60 -12.78
N SER A 215 -8.45 6.37 -13.98
CA SER A 215 -9.46 7.25 -14.55
C SER A 215 -10.48 6.48 -15.37
N PHE A 216 -11.72 6.97 -15.41
CA PHE A 216 -12.65 6.58 -16.47
C PHE A 216 -12.05 7.01 -17.83
N GLY A 217 -11.87 6.05 -18.74
CA GLY A 217 -11.15 6.22 -20.01
C GLY A 217 -9.78 5.53 -20.02
N GLU A 218 -9.01 5.68 -21.10
CA GLU A 218 -7.66 5.11 -21.21
C GLU A 218 -6.67 5.89 -20.33
N ASN A 219 -6.26 5.31 -19.21
CA ASN A 219 -5.25 5.89 -18.31
C ASN A 219 -4.40 4.76 -17.71
N PRO A 220 -3.50 4.16 -18.50
CA PRO A 220 -2.72 3.00 -18.09
C PRO A 220 -1.81 3.32 -16.90
N SER A 221 -1.47 2.29 -16.14
CA SER A 221 -0.36 2.32 -15.21
C SER A 221 0.96 2.41 -15.98
N HIS A 222 1.97 3.02 -15.37
CA HIS A 222 3.27 3.31 -16.00
C HIS A 222 4.41 2.82 -15.11
N VAL A 223 5.50 2.42 -15.75
CA VAL A 223 6.80 2.14 -15.11
C VAL A 223 7.77 3.25 -15.48
N TRP A 224 8.42 3.82 -14.49
CA TRP A 224 9.43 4.86 -14.61
C TRP A 224 10.78 4.28 -14.19
N LEU A 225 11.75 4.36 -15.08
CA LEU A 225 13.10 3.86 -14.86
C LEU A 225 14.00 4.97 -14.35
N ASN A 226 14.75 4.69 -13.30
CA ASN A 226 15.76 5.58 -12.73
C ASN A 226 17.10 5.43 -13.47
N ASP A 227 17.97 6.43 -13.39
CA ASP A 227 19.33 6.35 -13.94
C ASP A 227 20.42 6.24 -12.84
N GLY A 228 19.99 5.94 -11.62
CA GLY A 228 20.81 5.90 -10.41
C GLY A 228 21.17 7.26 -9.82
N ALA A 229 20.79 8.36 -10.47
CA ALA A 229 20.95 9.72 -9.95
C ALA A 229 19.60 10.39 -9.68
N GLY A 230 18.55 9.58 -9.54
CA GLY A 230 17.19 10.02 -9.28
C GLY A 230 16.48 10.65 -10.48
N VAL A 231 16.99 10.50 -11.72
CA VAL A 231 16.36 11.05 -12.92
C VAL A 231 15.52 9.99 -13.63
N PHE A 232 14.21 10.20 -13.67
CA PHE A 232 13.28 9.17 -14.15
C PHE A 232 12.85 9.37 -15.60
N THR A 233 12.76 8.25 -16.32
CA THR A 233 12.24 8.17 -17.68
C THR A 233 11.07 7.17 -17.76
N ASP A 234 9.98 7.56 -18.43
CA ASP A 234 8.87 6.63 -18.70
C ASP A 234 9.33 5.51 -19.64
N SER A 235 9.15 4.25 -19.23
CA SER A 235 9.42 3.06 -20.05
C SER A 235 8.58 3.01 -21.34
N GLY A 236 7.49 3.80 -21.41
CA GLY A 236 6.56 3.85 -22.54
C GLY A 236 5.54 2.71 -22.54
N GLN A 237 5.52 1.89 -21.49
CA GLN A 237 4.55 0.82 -21.31
C GLN A 237 3.17 1.37 -20.94
N ALA A 238 2.12 0.77 -21.49
CA ALA A 238 0.74 1.09 -21.20
C ALA A 238 0.05 -0.10 -20.52
N LEU A 239 0.16 -0.17 -19.19
CA LEU A 239 -0.22 -1.34 -18.40
C LEU A 239 -1.66 -1.20 -17.89
N GLY A 240 -2.54 -2.05 -18.40
CA GLY A 240 -3.95 -2.09 -18.00
C GLY A 240 -4.73 -0.81 -18.35
N PRO A 241 -4.73 -0.34 -19.61
CA PRO A 241 -5.30 0.96 -20.00
C PRO A 241 -6.80 1.12 -19.69
N GLU A 242 -7.54 0.01 -19.58
CA GLU A 242 -8.97 0.00 -19.27
C GLU A 242 -9.28 -0.26 -17.78
N ALA A 243 -8.25 -0.45 -16.94
CA ALA A 243 -8.41 -0.74 -15.53
C ALA A 243 -8.48 0.55 -14.70
N LEU A 244 -9.26 0.51 -13.61
CA LEU A 244 -9.21 1.55 -12.58
C LEU A 244 -8.28 1.08 -11.47
N SER A 245 -6.98 1.14 -11.70
CA SER A 245 -5.98 0.70 -10.72
C SER A 245 -6.04 1.57 -9.46
N ARG A 246 -5.89 0.96 -8.29
CA ARG A 246 -5.99 1.64 -6.99
C ARG A 246 -4.71 1.56 -6.18
N THR A 247 -4.19 0.35 -6.05
CA THR A 247 -2.99 0.04 -5.28
C THR A 247 -2.13 -0.86 -6.13
N VAL A 248 -0.82 -0.61 -6.13
CA VAL A 248 0.18 -1.56 -6.60
C VAL A 248 0.98 -2.04 -5.41
N VAL A 249 1.33 -3.32 -5.41
CA VAL A 249 2.34 -3.89 -4.51
C VAL A 249 3.29 -4.74 -5.36
N LEU A 250 4.57 -4.63 -5.06
CA LEU A 250 5.63 -5.34 -5.76
C LEU A 250 6.09 -6.56 -4.96
N GLY A 251 6.49 -7.62 -5.65
CA GLY A 251 7.07 -8.82 -5.06
C GLY A 251 7.32 -9.88 -6.11
N ASP A 252 8.23 -10.81 -5.84
CA ASP A 252 8.50 -11.95 -6.71
C ASP A 252 7.33 -12.97 -6.64
N LEU A 253 6.37 -12.84 -7.56
CA LEU A 253 5.13 -13.64 -7.57
C LEU A 253 5.31 -14.95 -8.32
N ASP A 254 6.33 -15.06 -9.18
CA ASP A 254 6.56 -16.21 -10.05
C ASP A 254 7.78 -17.06 -9.63
N GLN A 255 8.59 -16.55 -8.69
CA GLN A 255 9.84 -17.13 -8.17
C GLN A 255 10.99 -17.18 -9.18
N ASP A 256 11.05 -16.21 -10.09
CA ASP A 256 12.19 -16.03 -11.00
C ASP A 256 13.26 -15.08 -10.46
N GLY A 257 12.95 -14.36 -9.37
CA GLY A 257 13.86 -13.45 -8.69
C GLY A 257 13.68 -11.98 -9.07
N ASP A 258 12.77 -11.69 -10.00
CA ASP A 258 12.46 -10.33 -10.43
C ASP A 258 11.19 -9.82 -9.71
N LEU A 259 11.10 -8.51 -9.49
CA LEU A 259 9.90 -7.93 -8.86
C LEU A 259 8.74 -7.88 -9.87
N ASP A 260 7.68 -8.62 -9.58
CA ASP A 260 6.39 -8.56 -10.26
C ASP A 260 5.45 -7.54 -9.61
N ALA A 261 4.34 -7.22 -10.27
CA ALA A 261 3.34 -6.31 -9.74
C ALA A 261 1.96 -6.96 -9.58
N PHE A 262 1.40 -6.88 -8.36
CA PHE A 262 -0.02 -7.11 -8.12
C PHE A 262 -0.75 -5.77 -8.07
N VAL A 263 -1.79 -5.61 -8.90
CA VAL A 263 -2.54 -4.36 -9.03
C VAL A 263 -3.99 -4.59 -8.61
N ALA A 264 -4.39 -3.93 -7.53
CA ALA A 264 -5.76 -3.85 -7.08
C ALA A 264 -6.58 -2.94 -7.99
N CYS A 265 -7.76 -3.39 -8.43
CA CYS A 265 -8.58 -2.72 -9.41
C CYS A 265 -10.00 -2.41 -8.89
N MET A 266 -10.58 -1.35 -9.44
CA MET A 266 -12.00 -1.01 -9.29
C MET A 266 -12.79 -1.07 -10.61
N GLY A 267 -14.11 -1.00 -10.51
CA GLY A 267 -15.01 -0.89 -11.65
C GLY A 267 -15.44 -2.25 -12.18
N THR A 268 -14.89 -2.67 -13.32
CA THR A 268 -15.28 -3.93 -14.02
C THR A 268 -14.10 -4.85 -14.33
N LYS A 269 -12.86 -4.44 -14.03
CA LYS A 269 -11.66 -5.26 -14.25
C LYS A 269 -11.26 -5.96 -12.94
N PRO A 270 -10.91 -7.25 -12.98
CA PRO A 270 -10.38 -7.95 -11.81
C PRO A 270 -9.04 -7.33 -11.37
N ASN A 271 -8.55 -7.75 -10.20
CA ASN A 271 -7.16 -7.48 -9.84
C ASN A 271 -6.24 -8.18 -10.86
N MET A 272 -5.10 -7.56 -11.13
CA MET A 272 -4.19 -7.96 -12.20
C MET A 272 -2.83 -8.35 -11.62
N VAL A 273 -2.15 -9.29 -12.27
CA VAL A 273 -0.75 -9.63 -12.00
C VAL A 273 0.04 -9.37 -13.26
N TRP A 274 1.10 -8.60 -13.13
CA TRP A 274 2.04 -8.29 -14.19
C TRP A 274 3.37 -8.94 -13.87
N LEU A 275 3.82 -9.80 -14.77
CA LEU A 275 5.10 -10.49 -14.64
C LEU A 275 6.19 -9.67 -15.30
N ASN A 276 7.26 -9.43 -14.56
CA ASN A 276 8.47 -8.79 -15.06
C ASN A 276 9.36 -9.82 -15.77
N ASP A 277 10.24 -9.40 -16.67
CA ASP A 277 11.24 -10.26 -17.32
C ASP A 277 12.67 -9.97 -16.84
N GLY A 278 12.79 -9.20 -15.75
CA GLY A 278 14.05 -8.73 -15.17
C GLY A 278 14.67 -7.54 -15.91
N ALA A 279 14.00 -6.98 -16.91
CA ALA A 279 14.41 -5.77 -17.63
C ALA A 279 13.31 -4.70 -17.63
N ALA A 280 12.48 -4.71 -16.58
CA ALA A 280 11.28 -3.90 -16.42
C ALA A 280 10.28 -4.02 -17.58
N VAL A 281 10.23 -5.14 -18.32
CA VAL A 281 9.22 -5.37 -19.36
C VAL A 281 8.11 -6.25 -18.80
N PHE A 282 6.95 -5.64 -18.59
CA PHE A 282 5.85 -6.28 -17.89
C PHE A 282 4.80 -6.86 -18.82
N THR A 283 4.41 -8.10 -18.54
CA THR A 283 3.37 -8.82 -19.26
C THR A 283 2.22 -9.20 -18.33
N ASP A 284 0.98 -8.92 -18.75
CA ASP A 284 -0.22 -9.37 -18.03
C ASP A 284 -0.24 -10.90 -17.98
N SER A 285 -0.30 -11.46 -16.76
CA SER A 285 -0.38 -12.91 -16.56
C SER A 285 -1.68 -13.52 -17.10
N GLY A 286 -2.69 -12.69 -17.39
CA GLY A 286 -4.02 -13.09 -17.84
C GLY A 286 -4.90 -13.66 -16.73
N GLN A 287 -4.43 -13.61 -15.48
CA GLN A 287 -5.16 -14.12 -14.33
C GLN A 287 -6.32 -13.20 -13.96
N THR A 288 -7.47 -13.81 -13.65
CA THR A 288 -8.67 -13.09 -13.21
C THR A 288 -8.77 -13.20 -11.70
N ILE A 289 -8.15 -12.27 -10.98
CA ILE A 289 -8.08 -12.30 -9.52
C ILE A 289 -9.23 -11.46 -8.95
N GLY A 290 -10.29 -12.16 -8.55
CA GLY A 290 -11.41 -11.59 -7.80
C GLY A 290 -12.36 -10.74 -8.64
N GLU A 291 -13.07 -9.88 -7.93
CA GLU A 291 -14.03 -8.94 -8.51
C GLU A 291 -13.48 -7.52 -8.36
N SER A 292 -14.08 -6.62 -9.12
CA SER A 292 -13.53 -5.32 -9.47
C SER A 292 -13.82 -4.22 -8.45
N ASN A 293 -13.60 -4.43 -7.15
CA ASN A 293 -13.70 -3.37 -6.13
C ASN A 293 -12.69 -3.55 -4.99
N THR A 294 -11.41 -3.71 -5.31
CA THR A 294 -10.34 -3.76 -4.32
C THR A 294 -9.69 -2.38 -4.16
N TYR A 295 -9.59 -1.89 -2.92
CA TYR A 295 -8.94 -0.60 -2.62
C TYR A 295 -7.49 -0.77 -2.19
N GLY A 296 -7.23 -1.71 -1.27
CA GLY A 296 -5.90 -2.00 -0.74
C GLY A 296 -5.47 -3.42 -1.06
N ALA A 297 -4.17 -3.63 -1.17
CA ALA A 297 -3.58 -4.95 -1.28
C ALA A 297 -2.29 -5.04 -0.45
N ALA A 298 -1.94 -6.25 -0.03
CA ALA A 298 -0.66 -6.56 0.57
C ALA A 298 -0.20 -7.94 0.11
N LEU A 299 1.12 -8.14 0.01
CA LEU A 299 1.71 -9.44 -0.29
C LEU A 299 2.40 -10.01 0.95
N GLY A 300 2.34 -11.31 1.12
CA GLY A 300 3.04 -12.03 2.19
C GLY A 300 2.78 -13.52 2.09
N ASP A 301 3.67 -14.34 2.66
CA ASP A 301 3.42 -15.78 2.81
C ASP A 301 2.43 -16.00 3.96
N LEU A 302 1.14 -16.14 3.63
CA LEU A 302 0.07 -16.16 4.64
C LEU A 302 -0.17 -17.58 5.17
N ASN A 303 0.33 -18.60 4.48
CA ASN A 303 0.08 -20.01 4.77
C ASN A 303 1.36 -20.83 5.08
N GLY A 304 2.54 -20.19 5.00
CA GLY A 304 3.84 -20.79 5.28
C GLY A 304 4.40 -21.68 4.16
N ASP A 305 3.93 -21.53 2.92
CA ASP A 305 4.36 -22.35 1.78
C ASP A 305 5.59 -21.79 1.04
N GLY A 306 6.09 -20.62 1.46
CA GLY A 306 7.23 -19.93 0.89
C GLY A 306 6.93 -19.15 -0.39
N ARG A 307 5.66 -18.92 -0.72
CA ARG A 307 5.22 -18.08 -1.85
C ARG A 307 4.49 -16.86 -1.33
N LEU A 308 4.60 -15.75 -2.05
CA LEU A 308 3.82 -14.56 -1.75
C LEU A 308 2.36 -14.77 -2.14
N ASP A 309 1.47 -14.74 -1.16
CA ASP A 309 0.03 -14.66 -1.33
C ASP A 309 -0.43 -13.20 -1.33
N ALA A 310 -1.60 -12.93 -1.92
CA ALA A 310 -2.17 -11.59 -1.93
C ALA A 310 -3.38 -11.46 -1.02
N TRP A 311 -3.32 -10.52 -0.07
CA TRP A 311 -4.48 -10.02 0.65
C TRP A 311 -5.10 -8.86 -0.13
N ALA A 312 -6.40 -8.94 -0.43
CA ALA A 312 -7.18 -7.92 -1.11
C ALA A 312 -8.24 -7.33 -0.17
N ALA A 313 -8.08 -6.04 0.17
CA ALA A 313 -9.05 -5.28 0.96
C ALA A 313 -10.16 -4.74 0.03
N ASN A 314 -11.33 -5.38 0.07
CA ASN A 314 -12.44 -5.09 -0.83
C ASN A 314 -13.38 -4.03 -0.25
N CYS A 315 -13.98 -3.25 -1.15
CA CYS A 315 -15.00 -2.27 -0.80
C CYS A 315 -16.39 -2.86 -1.00
N SER A 316 -17.14 -2.99 0.09
CA SER A 316 -18.58 -3.27 0.03
C SER A 316 -19.33 -2.01 -0.37
N LEU A 317 -20.02 -2.05 -1.52
CA LEU A 317 -21.02 -1.04 -1.88
C LEU A 317 -22.32 -1.30 -1.10
N PRO A 318 -23.20 -0.30 -0.88
CA PRO A 318 -24.40 -0.45 -0.04
C PRO A 318 -25.32 -1.64 -0.37
N ASP A 319 -25.25 -2.15 -1.61
CA ASP A 319 -26.03 -3.31 -2.09
C ASP A 319 -25.15 -4.49 -2.56
N GLN A 320 -23.83 -4.46 -2.32
CA GLN A 320 -22.89 -5.52 -2.67
C GLN A 320 -21.91 -5.75 -1.52
N ASP A 321 -22.18 -6.74 -0.68
CA ASP A 321 -21.23 -7.16 0.34
C ASP A 321 -20.07 -7.90 -0.33
N GLN A 322 -18.91 -7.25 -0.41
CA GLN A 322 -17.68 -7.81 -0.95
C GLN A 322 -16.68 -7.97 0.19
N PRO A 323 -16.60 -9.15 0.82
CA PRO A 323 -15.62 -9.37 1.87
C PRO A 323 -14.21 -9.24 1.31
N ASN A 324 -13.24 -8.93 2.19
CA ASN A 324 -11.82 -9.06 1.88
C ASN A 324 -11.54 -10.46 1.29
N ARG A 325 -10.46 -10.62 0.52
CA ARG A 325 -10.12 -11.90 -0.09
C ARG A 325 -8.65 -12.19 0.04
N ILE A 326 -8.32 -13.46 0.18
CA ILE A 326 -6.96 -13.97 0.12
C ILE A 326 -6.83 -14.78 -1.17
N TRP A 327 -5.74 -14.54 -1.88
CA TRP A 327 -5.36 -15.25 -3.09
C TRP A 327 -4.06 -15.99 -2.84
N PHE A 328 -4.18 -17.31 -2.76
CA PHE A 328 -3.02 -18.17 -2.59
C PHE A 328 -2.29 -18.34 -3.90
N ASN A 329 -0.98 -18.16 -3.86
CA ASN A 329 -0.10 -18.33 -5.00
C ASN A 329 0.56 -19.71 -4.93
N GLY A 330 0.08 -20.68 -5.71
CA GLY A 330 0.63 -22.04 -5.65
C GLY A 330 0.16 -22.98 -6.76
N PRO A 331 0.71 -24.21 -6.82
CA PRO A 331 0.21 -25.24 -7.72
C PRO A 331 -1.25 -25.57 -7.40
N ALA A 332 -2.05 -25.85 -8.44
CA ALA A 332 -3.50 -26.03 -8.35
C ALA A 332 -3.99 -27.12 -7.37
N ASP A 333 -3.07 -28.00 -6.92
CA ASP A 333 -3.38 -29.27 -6.29
C ASP A 333 -3.28 -29.24 -4.75
N ASP A 334 -2.86 -28.13 -4.12
CA ASP A 334 -2.64 -28.08 -2.68
C ASP A 334 -3.91 -27.67 -1.90
N THR A 335 -4.51 -28.59 -1.14
CA THR A 335 -5.85 -28.45 -0.55
C THR A 335 -5.88 -27.59 0.73
N ALA A 336 -5.83 -26.25 0.65
CA ALA A 336 -6.24 -25.33 1.73
C ALA A 336 -7.76 -25.08 1.77
N LYS A 337 -8.34 -25.24 2.96
CA LYS A 337 -9.78 -25.42 3.24
C LYS A 337 -10.54 -24.09 3.27
N SER A 338 -11.81 -24.11 2.86
CA SER A 338 -12.76 -23.02 3.12
C SER A 338 -13.35 -23.21 4.52
N SER A 339 -13.17 -22.24 5.42
CA SER A 339 -13.98 -22.11 6.63
C SER A 339 -15.01 -21.00 6.42
N ALA A 340 -16.24 -21.29 6.82
CA ALA A 340 -17.43 -20.53 6.47
C ALA A 340 -17.75 -19.42 7.49
N GLU A 341 -18.40 -18.39 6.95
CA GLU A 341 -19.18 -17.32 7.62
C GLU A 341 -18.39 -16.08 8.11
N THR A 342 -18.46 -15.02 7.30
CA THR A 342 -17.96 -13.63 7.52
C THR A 342 -16.45 -13.38 7.51
N VAL A 343 -15.70 -14.37 7.03
CA VAL A 343 -14.23 -14.42 6.83
C VAL A 343 -13.85 -13.87 5.45
N PRO A 344 -12.60 -13.39 5.22
CA PRO A 344 -12.09 -13.26 3.87
C PRO A 344 -12.32 -14.54 3.07
N THR A 345 -12.98 -14.45 1.93
CA THR A 345 -13.29 -15.66 1.15
C THR A 345 -12.07 -16.05 0.31
N SER A 346 -11.44 -17.19 0.63
CA SER A 346 -10.26 -17.68 -0.08
C SER A 346 -10.60 -18.20 -1.47
N ARG A 347 -9.78 -17.84 -2.47
CA ARG A 347 -9.82 -18.42 -3.83
C ARG A 347 -8.39 -18.59 -4.34
N ARG A 348 -8.18 -19.59 -5.20
CA ARG A 348 -6.85 -19.96 -5.72
C ARG A 348 -6.71 -19.56 -7.18
N PHE A 349 -5.48 -19.35 -7.62
CA PHE A 349 -5.12 -19.33 -9.04
C PHE A 349 -3.93 -20.24 -9.29
N SER A 350 -3.74 -20.66 -10.55
CA SER A 350 -2.56 -21.42 -10.99
C SER A 350 -1.99 -20.81 -12.26
N ARG A 351 -0.74 -21.17 -12.56
CA ARG A 351 0.07 -20.73 -13.71
C ARG A 351 -0.60 -20.89 -15.10
N THR A 352 -1.77 -21.53 -15.21
CA THR A 352 -2.41 -21.90 -16.49
C THR A 352 -3.83 -21.34 -16.71
N GLY A 353 -4.25 -20.32 -15.96
CA GLY A 353 -5.37 -19.45 -16.37
C GLY A 353 -6.76 -20.11 -16.46
N THR A 354 -7.04 -21.18 -15.70
CA THR A 354 -8.37 -21.79 -15.71
C THR A 354 -8.99 -21.80 -14.30
N LEU A 355 -10.07 -21.02 -14.12
CA LEU A 355 -10.97 -21.15 -12.97
C LEU A 355 -11.77 -22.46 -13.11
N LEU A 356 -11.74 -23.31 -12.09
CA LEU A 356 -12.64 -24.46 -12.00
C LEU A 356 -13.96 -24.05 -11.31
N PRO A 357 -15.11 -24.60 -11.73
CA PRO A 357 -16.41 -24.27 -11.15
C PRO A 357 -16.54 -24.75 -9.69
N ASP A 358 -17.25 -23.97 -8.87
CA ASP A 358 -17.65 -24.31 -7.50
C ASP A 358 -18.45 -25.64 -7.50
N ASP A 359 -17.83 -26.74 -7.08
CA ASP A 359 -18.55 -27.99 -6.82
C ASP A 359 -19.33 -27.87 -5.51
N ARG A 360 -20.60 -27.46 -5.62
CA ARG A 360 -21.62 -27.72 -4.61
C ARG A 360 -22.17 -29.14 -4.78
N VAL A 361 -22.02 -29.98 -3.76
CA VAL A 361 -23.08 -30.91 -3.27
C VAL A 361 -23.05 -30.94 -1.76
#